data_AF-A0AAE0C6L7-F1
#
_entry.id   AF-A0AAE0C6L7-F1
#
_cell.length_a   1.000
_cell.length_b   1.000
_cell.length_c   1.000
_cell.angle_alpha   90.00
_cell.angle_beta   90.00
_cell.angle_gamma   90.00
#
_symmetry.space_group_name_H-M   'P 1'
#
loop_
_entity.id
_entity.type
_entity.pdbx_description
1 polymer ?
#
loop_
_entity_poly.entity_id
_entity_poly.type
_entity_poly.pdbx_seq_one_letter_code
_entity_poly.pdbx_strand_id
1 'polypeptide(L)'
;MSKGEAATAAFLADKKTSLAKPWQSFASVEEIDADKEYYCTATWGIMSLMAAPTFWSKTRQIKESVAELPRGQCVGISVAVTPKWPFNFVAETLTVWHDRKYSTAFYKSELHREGMKALQGRVEFRAHRVWVKGSDLPVNGNASSTSEFWTAVKMGEKFRKVETASG
;
A
#
# COMPACT_ATOMS: atom_id res chain seq x y z
N MET A 1 -22.94 -17.85 11.65
CA MET A 1 -21.74 -17.36 10.92
C MET A 1 -20.57 -18.21 11.31
N SER A 2 -19.97 -18.90 10.33
CA SER A 2 -18.70 -19.58 10.54
C SER A 2 -17.56 -18.57 10.72
N LYS A 3 -16.44 -18.97 11.35
CA LYS A 3 -15.25 -18.11 11.48
C LYS A 3 -14.75 -17.58 10.12
N GLY A 4 -14.93 -18.34 9.04
CA GLY A 4 -14.56 -17.94 7.68
C GLY A 4 -15.44 -16.84 7.09
N GLU A 5 -16.75 -16.88 7.34
CA GLU A 5 -17.69 -15.84 6.87
C GLU A 5 -17.49 -14.51 7.60
N ALA A 6 -17.21 -14.55 8.91
CA ALA A 6 -16.89 -13.36 9.68
C ALA A 6 -15.56 -12.73 9.24
N ALA A 7 -14.55 -13.54 8.90
CA ALA A 7 -13.27 -13.06 8.38
C ALA A 7 -13.40 -12.44 6.99
N THR A 8 -14.24 -13.01 6.11
CA THR A 8 -14.55 -12.47 4.78
C THR A 8 -15.39 -11.19 4.87
N ALA A 9 -16.38 -11.13 5.75
CA ALA A 9 -17.19 -9.93 5.96
C ALA A 9 -16.36 -8.79 6.57
N ALA A 10 -15.49 -9.09 7.55
CA ALA A 10 -14.52 -8.14 8.07
C ALA A 10 -13.51 -7.69 6.99
N PHE A 11 -13.06 -8.61 6.14
CA PHE A 11 -12.19 -8.30 5.01
C PHE A 11 -12.87 -7.38 3.99
N LEU A 12 -14.14 -7.61 3.64
CA LEU A 12 -14.90 -6.75 2.74
C LEU A 12 -15.27 -5.40 3.37
N ALA A 13 -15.53 -5.36 4.68
CA ALA A 13 -15.78 -4.12 5.42
C ALA A 13 -14.52 -3.23 5.48
N ASP A 14 -13.33 -3.83 5.71
CA ASP A 14 -12.06 -3.10 5.67
C ASP A 14 -11.72 -2.56 4.26
N LYS A 15 -12.39 -3.00 3.19
CA LYS A 15 -12.18 -2.49 1.82
C LYS A 15 -12.92 -1.19 1.49
N LYS A 16 -13.96 -0.82 2.23
CA LYS A 16 -14.93 0.21 1.80
C LYS A 16 -14.64 1.65 2.24
N THR A 17 -13.68 1.88 3.14
CA THR A 17 -13.49 3.22 3.72
C THR A 17 -12.02 3.56 3.82
N SER A 18 -11.58 4.44 2.93
CA SER A 18 -10.26 5.07 3.01
C SER A 18 -10.34 6.49 2.45
N LEU A 19 -10.05 7.49 3.29
CA LEU A 19 -9.66 8.81 2.79
C LEU A 19 -8.20 8.69 2.34
N ALA A 20 -7.99 8.15 1.14
CA ALA A 20 -6.67 8.01 0.58
C ALA A 20 -6.08 9.41 0.33
N LYS A 21 -4.85 9.63 0.80
CA LYS A 21 -4.11 10.81 0.35
C LYS A 21 -3.92 10.71 -1.17
N PRO A 22 -3.85 11.84 -1.88
CA PRO A 22 -3.57 11.80 -3.31
C PRO A 22 -2.30 11.01 -3.62
N TRP A 23 -2.33 10.28 -4.74
CA TRP A 23 -1.18 9.59 -5.30
C TRP A 23 -0.01 10.55 -5.47
N GLN A 24 1.15 10.12 -4.97
CA GLN A 24 2.41 10.80 -5.18
C GLN A 24 3.25 9.97 -6.13
N SER A 25 3.42 10.47 -7.36
CA SER A 25 4.31 9.90 -8.34
C SER A 25 5.76 10.34 -8.08
N PHE A 26 6.69 9.41 -8.21
CA PHE A 26 8.14 9.65 -8.22
C PHE A 26 8.75 9.48 -9.61
N ALA A 27 8.05 8.79 -10.51
CA ALA A 27 8.35 8.78 -11.94
C ALA A 27 7.58 9.90 -12.64
N SER A 28 8.17 10.49 -13.69
CA SER A 28 7.43 11.38 -14.57
C SER A 28 6.43 10.58 -15.41
N VAL A 29 5.38 11.23 -15.93
CA VAL A 29 4.35 10.54 -16.73
C VAL A 29 4.96 9.96 -18.01
N GLU A 30 5.98 10.61 -18.56
CA GLU A 30 6.72 10.17 -19.75
C GLU A 30 7.59 8.92 -19.48
N GLU A 31 7.93 8.64 -18.22
CA GLU A 31 8.67 7.45 -17.80
C GLU A 31 7.75 6.24 -17.51
N ILE A 32 6.43 6.46 -17.52
CA ILE A 32 5.41 5.43 -17.31
C ILE A 32 4.92 4.92 -18.66
N ASP A 33 5.34 3.72 -19.02
CA ASP A 33 4.83 2.99 -20.18
C ASP A 33 3.43 2.45 -19.85
N ALA A 34 2.44 2.88 -20.64
CA ALA A 34 1.04 2.55 -20.43
C ALA A 34 0.75 1.03 -20.48
N ASP A 35 1.47 0.28 -21.32
CA ASP A 35 1.23 -1.14 -21.57
C ASP A 35 2.09 -2.06 -20.67
N LYS A 36 3.14 -1.50 -20.07
CA LYS A 36 4.01 -2.21 -19.16
C LYS A 36 3.31 -2.56 -17.85
N GLU A 37 3.59 -3.75 -17.33
CA GLU A 37 3.17 -4.15 -15.99
C GLU A 37 4.16 -3.65 -14.91
N TYR A 38 3.58 -3.22 -13.80
CA TYR A 38 4.24 -2.72 -12.61
C TYR A 38 3.83 -3.53 -11.40
N TYR A 39 4.76 -3.69 -10.47
CA TYR A 39 4.53 -4.46 -9.26
C TYR A 39 3.89 -3.58 -8.18
N CYS A 40 2.62 -3.85 -7.86
CA CYS A 40 1.87 -3.12 -6.85
C CYS A 40 1.79 -3.91 -5.55
N THR A 41 2.05 -3.23 -4.43
CA THR A 41 1.80 -3.78 -3.08
C THR A 41 0.91 -2.83 -2.31
N ALA A 42 -0.27 -3.31 -1.93
CA ALA A 42 -1.14 -2.67 -0.95
C ALA A 42 -0.99 -3.38 0.39
N THR A 43 -0.74 -2.63 1.45
CA THR A 43 -0.73 -3.15 2.82
C THR A 43 -1.72 -2.39 3.68
N TRP A 44 -2.37 -3.08 4.61
CA TRP A 44 -3.26 -2.45 5.56
C TRP A 44 -3.23 -3.18 6.90
N GLY A 45 -3.50 -2.45 7.98
CA GLY A 45 -3.60 -3.04 9.31
C GLY A 45 -4.49 -2.19 10.21
N ILE A 46 -5.05 -2.83 11.24
CA ILE A 46 -5.79 -2.13 12.29
C ILE A 46 -4.82 -1.80 13.41
N MET A 47 -4.86 -0.57 13.88
CA MET A 47 -3.95 -0.03 14.89
C MET A 47 -4.73 0.70 15.98
N SER A 48 -4.25 0.63 17.22
CA SER A 48 -4.74 1.52 18.29
C SER A 48 -4.30 2.95 18.01
N LEU A 49 -5.15 3.94 18.31
CA LEU A 49 -4.80 5.37 18.27
C LEU A 49 -3.54 5.69 19.09
N MET A 50 -3.22 4.91 20.13
CA MET A 50 -1.98 5.07 20.91
C MET A 50 -0.71 4.82 20.07
N ALA A 51 -0.80 4.07 18.97
CA ALA A 51 0.31 3.81 18.05
C ALA A 51 0.42 4.87 16.94
N ALA A 52 -0.52 5.82 16.85
CA ALA A 52 -0.56 6.80 15.76
C ALA A 52 0.73 7.64 15.66
N PRO A 53 1.33 8.18 16.74
CA PRO A 53 2.56 8.97 16.63
C PRO A 53 3.72 8.18 16.03
N THR A 54 3.91 6.93 16.48
CA THR A 54 4.95 6.02 15.94
C THR A 54 4.68 5.70 14.47
N PHE A 55 3.42 5.39 14.13
CA PHE A 55 3.03 5.10 12.75
C PHE A 55 3.30 6.28 11.81
N TRP A 56 2.90 7.49 12.19
CA TRP A 56 3.11 8.68 11.35
C TRP A 56 4.60 9.01 11.17
N SER A 57 5.39 8.91 12.24
CA SER A 57 6.84 9.11 12.18
C SER A 57 7.51 8.11 11.25
N LYS A 58 7.24 6.80 11.41
CA LYS A 58 7.85 5.76 10.58
C LYS A 58 7.36 5.79 9.13
N THR A 59 6.08 6.08 8.91
CA THR A 59 5.55 6.26 7.56
C THR A 59 6.20 7.44 6.86
N ARG A 60 6.40 8.57 7.55
CA ARG A 60 7.10 9.73 7.00
C ARG A 60 8.53 9.38 6.59
N GLN A 61 9.30 8.75 7.48
CA GLN A 61 10.68 8.30 7.18
C GLN A 61 10.73 7.36 5.97
N ILE A 62 9.78 6.42 5.88
CA ILE A 62 9.65 5.52 4.73
C ILE A 62 9.34 6.32 3.45
N LYS A 63 8.40 7.26 3.49
CA LYS A 63 8.08 8.09 2.31
C LYS A 63 9.28 8.90 1.85
N GLU A 64 10.04 9.49 2.77
CA GLU A 64 11.26 10.25 2.48
C GLU A 64 12.32 9.35 1.85
N SER A 65 12.60 8.18 2.43
CA SER A 65 13.56 7.21 1.87
C SER A 65 13.14 6.67 0.49
N VAL A 66 11.85 6.44 0.25
CA VAL A 66 11.36 6.04 -1.06
C VAL A 66 11.58 7.13 -2.11
N ALA A 67 11.47 8.41 -1.73
CA ALA A 67 11.74 9.54 -2.62
C ALA A 67 13.24 9.70 -2.95
N GLU A 68 14.13 9.16 -2.12
CA GLU A 68 15.59 9.17 -2.31
C GLU A 68 16.10 7.96 -3.12
N LEU A 69 15.24 6.97 -3.40
CA LEU A 69 15.64 5.83 -4.22
C LEU A 69 16.09 6.28 -5.61
N PRO A 70 17.02 5.56 -6.26
CA PRO A 70 17.37 5.84 -7.64
C PRO A 70 16.13 5.97 -8.53
N ARG A 71 16.14 6.97 -9.43
CA ARG A 71 15.06 7.19 -10.38
C ARG A 71 14.71 5.89 -11.11
N GLY A 72 13.41 5.64 -11.28
CA GLY A 72 12.91 4.44 -11.97
C GLY A 72 12.86 3.17 -11.13
N GLN A 73 12.94 3.24 -9.79
CA GLN A 73 12.67 2.10 -8.92
C GLN A 73 11.22 2.07 -8.40
N CYS A 74 10.88 3.06 -7.57
CA CYS A 74 9.51 3.28 -7.11
C CYS A 74 8.80 4.24 -8.07
N VAL A 75 7.63 3.85 -8.55
CA VAL A 75 6.80 4.68 -9.44
C VAL A 75 6.00 5.68 -8.62
N GLY A 76 5.47 5.24 -7.48
CA GLY A 76 4.72 6.12 -6.61
C GLY A 76 4.17 5.43 -5.38
N ILE A 77 3.59 6.26 -4.52
CA ILE A 77 3.04 5.84 -3.24
C ILE A 77 1.76 6.60 -2.94
N SER A 78 0.86 5.95 -2.21
CA SER A 78 -0.17 6.64 -1.45
C SER A 78 -0.35 5.99 -0.07
N VAL A 79 -0.98 6.74 0.83
CA VAL A 79 -1.25 6.34 2.21
C VAL A 79 -2.70 6.73 2.52
N ALA A 80 -3.42 5.84 3.20
CA ALA A 80 -4.75 6.14 3.70
C ALA A 80 -4.84 5.84 5.19
N VAL A 81 -5.62 6.65 5.91
CA VAL A 81 -5.97 6.37 7.31
C VAL A 81 -7.46 6.58 7.50
N THR A 82 -8.08 5.59 8.12
CA THR A 82 -9.52 5.58 8.37
C THR A 82 -9.76 5.39 9.86
N PRO A 83 -10.42 6.36 10.54
CA PRO A 83 -10.84 6.17 11.92
C PRO A 83 -11.73 4.93 12.07
N LYS A 84 -11.50 4.12 13.11
CA LYS A 84 -12.30 2.95 13.45
C LYS A 84 -12.66 3.01 14.93
N TRP A 85 -13.91 3.40 15.20
CA TRP A 85 -14.42 3.60 16.56
C TRP A 85 -14.34 2.30 17.40
N PRO A 86 -14.07 2.37 18.72
CA PRO A 86 -13.84 3.57 19.54
C PRO A 86 -12.39 4.07 19.59
N PHE A 87 -11.38 3.21 19.45
CA PHE A 87 -9.98 3.59 19.74
C PHE A 87 -8.96 3.08 18.71
N ASN A 88 -9.42 2.79 17.49
CA ASN A 88 -8.58 2.23 16.45
C ASN A 88 -8.59 3.10 15.19
N PHE A 89 -7.67 2.80 14.29
CA PHE A 89 -7.68 3.27 12.92
C PHE A 89 -7.18 2.16 12.00
N VAL A 90 -7.67 2.15 10.76
CA VAL A 90 -7.08 1.36 9.68
C VAL A 90 -6.00 2.22 9.04
N ALA A 91 -4.80 1.69 8.98
CA ALA A 91 -3.65 2.31 8.37
C ALA A 91 -3.31 1.55 7.10
N GLU A 92 -3.19 2.25 5.97
CA GLU A 92 -2.98 1.61 4.68
C GLU A 92 -1.88 2.30 3.90
N THR A 93 -1.05 1.52 3.21
CA THR A 93 -0.06 2.01 2.25
C THR A 93 -0.21 1.28 0.92
N LEU A 94 -0.01 2.01 -0.18
CA LEU A 94 0.01 1.46 -1.52
C LEU A 94 1.28 1.94 -2.19
N THR A 95 2.07 1.02 -2.72
CA THR A 95 3.31 1.31 -3.44
C THR A 95 3.30 0.61 -4.78
N VAL A 96 3.76 1.31 -5.82
CA VAL A 96 3.95 0.75 -7.16
C VAL A 96 5.43 0.84 -7.52
N TRP A 97 5.95 -0.26 -8.05
CA TRP A 97 7.36 -0.44 -8.36
C TRP A 97 7.51 -0.85 -9.82
N HIS A 98 8.60 -0.44 -10.46
CA HIS A 98 8.92 -0.89 -11.82
C HIS A 98 9.11 -2.41 -11.92
N ASP A 99 9.52 -3.05 -10.82
CA ASP A 99 9.76 -4.49 -10.75
C ASP A 99 9.69 -4.98 -9.29
N ARG A 100 9.33 -6.26 -9.11
CA ARG A 100 9.32 -6.95 -7.82
C ARG A 100 10.69 -6.92 -7.12
N LYS A 101 11.80 -6.92 -7.86
CA LYS A 101 13.15 -6.89 -7.25
C LYS A 101 13.40 -5.60 -6.46
N TYR A 102 12.88 -4.46 -6.92
CA TYR A 102 13.03 -3.18 -6.23
C TYR A 102 12.21 -3.13 -4.95
N SER A 103 10.95 -3.59 -5.00
CA SER A 103 10.12 -3.70 -3.80
C SER A 103 10.74 -4.65 -2.77
N THR A 104 11.29 -5.77 -3.22
CA THR A 104 11.97 -6.74 -2.37
C THR A 104 13.20 -6.15 -1.69
N ALA A 105 14.02 -5.39 -2.43
CA ALA A 105 15.18 -4.70 -1.87
C ALA A 105 14.74 -3.67 -0.81
N PHE A 106 13.72 -2.86 -1.11
CA PHE A 106 13.15 -1.91 -0.16
C PHE A 106 12.63 -2.59 1.11
N TYR A 107 11.84 -3.67 1.01
CA TYR A 107 11.29 -4.36 2.18
C TYR A 107 12.35 -5.05 3.04
N LYS A 108 13.51 -5.38 2.45
CA LYS A 108 14.68 -5.92 3.17
C LYS A 108 15.59 -4.83 3.76
N SER A 109 15.37 -3.56 3.42
CA SER A 109 16.16 -2.45 3.97
C SER A 109 16.04 -2.35 5.48
N GLU A 110 17.10 -1.85 6.12
CA GLU A 110 17.14 -1.65 7.57
C GLU A 110 16.04 -0.69 8.03
N LEU A 111 15.83 0.42 7.33
CA LEU A 111 14.78 1.40 7.65
C LEU A 111 13.39 0.75 7.69
N HIS A 112 13.04 -0.05 6.67
CA HIS A 112 11.76 -0.74 6.65
C HIS A 112 11.67 -1.76 7.80
N ARG A 113 12.73 -2.53 8.05
CA ARG A 113 12.77 -3.51 9.15
C ARG A 113 12.61 -2.84 10.52
N GLU A 114 13.27 -1.71 10.75
CA GLU A 114 13.11 -0.92 11.98
C GLU A 114 11.70 -0.36 12.14
N GLY A 115 11.12 0.14 11.06
CA GLY A 115 9.73 0.59 11.03
C GLY A 115 8.77 -0.54 11.44
N MET A 116 8.94 -1.72 10.84
CA MET A 116 8.13 -2.90 11.19
C MET A 116 8.35 -3.36 12.62
N LYS A 117 9.60 -3.33 13.12
CA LYS A 117 9.93 -3.68 14.50
C LYS A 117 9.31 -2.71 15.50
N ALA A 118 9.32 -1.40 15.22
CA ALA A 118 8.69 -0.39 16.07
C ALA A 118 7.16 -0.53 16.14
N LEU A 119 6.56 -1.17 15.12
CA LEU A 119 5.13 -1.45 15.02
C LEU A 119 4.76 -2.89 15.41
N GLN A 120 5.73 -3.71 15.78
CA GLN A 120 5.52 -5.11 16.15
C GLN A 120 4.62 -5.23 17.37
N GLY A 121 3.64 -6.13 17.31
CA GLY A 121 2.65 -6.32 18.38
C GLY A 121 1.62 -5.19 18.51
N ARG A 122 1.72 -4.14 17.69
CA ARG A 122 0.79 -3.01 17.65
C ARG A 122 -0.09 -3.00 16.40
N VAL A 123 0.26 -3.83 15.41
CA VAL A 123 -0.41 -3.91 14.11
C VAL A 123 -0.41 -5.34 13.58
N GLU A 124 -1.56 -5.79 13.10
CA GLU A 124 -1.65 -6.94 12.20
C GLU A 124 -1.70 -6.44 10.75
N PHE A 125 -0.54 -6.46 10.09
CA PHE A 125 -0.46 -6.06 8.69
C PHE A 125 -0.89 -7.19 7.76
N ARG A 126 -1.78 -6.87 6.84
CA ARG A 126 -2.12 -7.66 5.67
C ARG A 126 -1.47 -7.02 4.46
N ALA A 127 -1.09 -7.85 3.49
CA ALA A 127 -0.53 -7.39 2.23
C ALA A 127 -1.22 -8.09 1.06
N HIS A 128 -1.55 -7.31 0.04
CA HIS A 128 -2.01 -7.79 -1.25
C HIS A 128 -1.06 -7.30 -2.34
N ARG A 129 -0.68 -8.20 -3.24
CA ARG A 129 0.30 -7.95 -4.29
C ARG A 129 -0.29 -8.33 -5.63
N VAL A 130 -0.25 -7.41 -6.57
CA VAL A 130 -0.82 -7.57 -7.91
C VAL A 130 0.10 -6.91 -8.93
N TRP A 131 -0.02 -7.35 -10.18
CA TRP A 131 0.53 -6.66 -11.34
C TRP A 131 -0.52 -5.71 -11.90
N VAL A 132 -0.13 -4.46 -12.14
CA VAL A 132 -0.99 -3.39 -12.69
C VAL A 132 -0.35 -2.83 -13.95
N LYS A 133 -1.13 -2.40 -14.94
CA LYS A 133 -0.57 -1.71 -16.11
C LYS A 133 -0.27 -0.25 -15.80
N GLY A 134 0.65 0.36 -16.54
CA GLY A 134 0.90 1.81 -16.45
C GLY A 134 -0.36 2.64 -16.69
N SER A 135 -1.22 2.20 -17.61
CA SER A 135 -2.51 2.83 -17.91
C SER A 135 -3.52 2.80 -16.75
N ASP A 136 -3.33 1.91 -15.77
CA ASP A 136 -4.19 1.81 -14.59
C ASP A 136 -3.72 2.72 -13.45
N LEU A 137 -2.53 3.34 -13.57
CA LEU A 137 -1.95 4.12 -12.48
C LEU A 137 -2.72 5.42 -12.24
N PRO A 138 -2.81 5.88 -10.97
CA PRO A 138 -3.54 7.10 -10.67
C PRO A 138 -2.88 8.33 -11.27
N VAL A 139 -3.70 9.32 -11.61
CA VAL A 139 -3.20 10.65 -11.94
C VAL A 139 -2.56 11.27 -10.70
N ASN A 140 -1.31 11.74 -10.83
CA ASN A 140 -0.56 12.37 -9.74
C ASN A 140 -1.36 13.53 -9.12
N GLY A 141 -1.47 13.54 -7.78
CA GLY A 141 -2.22 14.56 -7.05
C GLY A 141 -3.75 14.44 -7.12
N ASN A 142 -4.32 13.45 -7.82
CA ASN A 142 -5.77 13.27 -7.93
C ASN A 142 -6.31 12.25 -6.90
N ALA A 143 -7.05 12.74 -5.91
CA ALA A 143 -7.62 11.90 -4.85
C ALA A 143 -8.68 10.89 -5.33
N SER A 144 -9.52 11.25 -6.31
CA SER A 144 -10.56 10.35 -6.85
C SER A 144 -9.93 9.16 -7.57
N SER A 145 -9.04 9.46 -8.51
CA SER A 145 -8.30 8.45 -9.28
C SER A 145 -7.49 7.53 -8.36
N THR A 146 -6.89 8.07 -7.30
CA THR A 146 -6.19 7.28 -6.28
C THR A 146 -7.14 6.33 -5.55
N SER A 147 -8.33 6.81 -5.15
CA SER A 147 -9.30 6.01 -4.41
C SER A 147 -9.89 4.87 -5.26
N GLU A 148 -10.17 5.15 -6.54
CA GLU A 148 -10.63 4.15 -7.51
C GLU A 148 -9.57 3.05 -7.72
N PHE A 149 -8.32 3.44 -7.98
CA PHE A 149 -7.22 2.50 -8.14
C PHE A 149 -6.98 1.66 -6.88
N TRP A 150 -6.96 2.29 -5.70
CA TRP A 150 -6.78 1.61 -4.43
C TRP A 150 -7.88 0.57 -4.18
N THR A 151 -9.13 0.93 -4.49
CA THR A 151 -10.28 0.03 -4.40
C THR A 151 -10.09 -1.17 -5.32
N ALA A 152 -9.75 -0.95 -6.59
CA ALA A 152 -9.51 -2.03 -7.55
C ALA A 152 -8.39 -2.99 -7.09
N VAL A 153 -7.27 -2.46 -6.59
CA VAL A 153 -6.15 -3.26 -6.04
C VAL A 153 -6.60 -4.10 -4.84
N LYS A 154 -7.35 -3.52 -3.90
CA LYS A 154 -7.83 -4.26 -2.72
C LYS A 154 -8.89 -5.29 -3.08
N MET A 155 -9.78 -4.97 -4.01
CA MET A 155 -10.80 -5.91 -4.50
C MET A 155 -10.16 -7.07 -5.27
N GLY A 156 -8.97 -6.87 -5.85
CA GLY A 156 -8.35 -7.84 -6.74
C GLY A 156 -9.15 -7.98 -8.03
N GLU A 157 -9.96 -6.95 -8.34
CA GLU A 157 -10.69 -6.84 -9.58
C GLU A 157 -9.70 -6.46 -10.67
N LYS A 158 -9.87 -7.01 -11.88
CA LYS A 158 -9.09 -6.78 -13.12
C LYS A 158 -7.58 -7.04 -13.08
N PHE A 159 -6.93 -7.05 -11.92
CA PHE A 159 -5.48 -7.19 -11.81
C PHE A 159 -5.04 -8.63 -11.63
N ARG A 160 -3.94 -8.98 -12.30
CA ARG A 160 -3.32 -10.29 -12.18
C ARG A 160 -2.64 -10.40 -10.81
N LYS A 161 -3.05 -11.41 -10.02
CA LYS A 161 -2.40 -11.69 -8.74
C LYS A 161 -0.96 -12.12 -8.95
N VAL A 162 -0.08 -11.71 -8.05
CA VAL A 162 1.28 -12.24 -8.02
C VAL A 162 1.19 -13.66 -7.49
N GLU A 163 1.61 -14.63 -8.30
CA GLU A 163 1.73 -16.02 -7.84
C GLU A 163 2.71 -16.07 -6.67
N THR A 164 2.25 -16.52 -5.51
CA THR A 164 3.14 -16.88 -4.42
C THR A 164 3.90 -18.11 -4.88
N ALA A 165 5.19 -17.97 -5.14
CA ALA A 165 6.07 -19.13 -5.19
C ALA A 165 5.92 -19.85 -3.84
N SER A 166 5.46 -21.10 -3.90
CA SER A 166 5.48 -22.03 -2.77
C SER A 166 6.94 -22.13 -2.31
N GLY A 167 7.25 -21.48 -1.18
CA GLY A 167 8.53 -21.53 -0.52
C GLY A 167 8.30 -21.95 0.92
#